data_AF-A0A1J3GXN7-F1
#
_entry.id   AF-A0A1J3GXN7-F1
#
_cell.length_a   1.000
_cell.length_b   1.000
_cell.length_c   1.000
_cell.angle_alpha   90.00
_cell.angle_beta   90.00
_cell.angle_gamma   90.00
#
_symmetry.space_group_name_H-M   'P 1'
#
loop_
_entity.id
_entity.type
_entity.pdbx_description
1 polymer ?
#
loop_
_entity_poly.entity_id
_entity_poly.type
_entity_poly.pdbx_seq_one_letter_code
_entity_poly.pdbx_strand_id
1 'polypeptide(L)' 'DEEEVELFIGILSAGNHFAERMAVRKSWMQHRLIKSSKVVARFFVALHSRKSINVELKKEVEFFRDIIVVPYMDSYD' A
#
# COMPACT_ATOMS: atom_id res chain seq x y z
N ASP A 1 12.49 -14.54 18.81
CA ASP A 1 12.87 -13.12 18.77
C ASP A 1 12.07 -12.44 17.67
N GLU A 2 11.13 -11.59 18.04
CA GLU A 2 10.49 -10.69 17.05
C GLU A 2 11.53 -9.63 16.69
N GLU A 3 11.95 -9.57 15.42
CA GLU A 3 12.77 -8.46 14.95
C GLU A 3 11.96 -7.17 15.07
N GLU A 4 12.46 -6.25 15.91
CA GLU A 4 11.80 -4.98 16.17
C GLU A 4 11.78 -4.12 14.89
N VAL A 5 10.60 -3.63 14.53
CA VAL A 5 10.44 -2.66 13.43
C VAL A 5 10.94 -1.31 13.90
N GLU A 6 12.01 -0.82 13.28
CA GLU A 6 12.66 0.45 13.65
C GLU A 6 11.89 1.67 13.10
N LEU A 7 11.18 1.53 11.98
CA LEU A 7 10.37 2.57 11.38
C LEU A 7 9.19 2.00 10.60
N PHE A 8 8.01 2.61 10.79
CA PHE A 8 6.83 2.36 9.98
C PHE A 8 6.51 3.58 9.11
N ILE A 9 6.26 3.35 7.82
CA ILE A 9 5.89 4.39 6.85
C ILE A 9 4.50 4.08 6.28
N GLY A 10 3.52 4.92 6.62
CA GLY A 10 2.20 4.88 6.00
C GLY A 10 2.15 5.77 4.76
N ILE A 11 1.70 5.21 3.64
CA ILE A 11 1.59 5.93 2.36
C ILE A 11 0.10 6.02 1.98
N LEU A 12 -0.47 7.23 1.99
CA LEU A 12 -1.85 7.44 1.55
C LEU A 12 -1.94 7.29 0.03
N SER A 13 -2.94 6.55 -0.46
CA SER A 13 -3.15 6.31 -1.89
C SER A 13 -4.63 6.06 -2.21
N ALA A 14 -5.01 6.19 -3.48
CA ALA A 14 -6.39 5.99 -3.96
C ALA A 14 -6.52 4.67 -4.74
N GLY A 15 -7.73 4.11 -4.81
CA GLY A 15 -7.96 2.79 -5.43
C GLY A 15 -7.41 2.66 -6.87
N ASN A 16 -7.52 3.72 -7.67
CA ASN A 16 -7.08 3.78 -9.07
C ASN A 16 -5.60 4.17 -9.27
N HIS A 17 -4.81 4.41 -8.22
CA HIS A 17 -3.41 4.84 -8.32
C HIS A 17 -2.41 3.66 -8.39
N PHE A 18 -2.72 2.65 -9.23
CA PHE A 18 -1.88 1.45 -9.36
C PHE A 18 -0.47 1.79 -9.86
N ALA A 19 -0.37 2.67 -10.86
CA ALA A 19 0.91 3.03 -11.48
C ALA A 19 1.85 3.73 -10.50
N GLU A 20 1.31 4.63 -9.68
CA GLU A 20 2.01 5.38 -8.64
C GLU A 20 2.53 4.44 -7.55
N ARG A 21 1.69 3.49 -7.09
CA ARG A 21 2.14 2.45 -6.16
C ARG A 21 3.24 1.58 -6.76
N MET A 22 3.12 1.21 -8.03
CA MET A 22 4.18 0.45 -8.72
C MET A 22 5.49 1.23 -8.86
N ALA A 23 5.43 2.55 -9.10
CA ALA A 23 6.61 3.40 -9.14
C ALA A 23 7.30 3.44 -7.77
N VAL A 24 6.54 3.58 -6.68
CA VAL A 24 7.05 3.52 -5.31
C VAL A 24 7.67 2.14 -5.00
N ARG A 25 6.97 1.04 -5.33
CA ARG A 25 7.47 -0.33 -5.17
C ARG A 25 8.79 -0.54 -5.89
N LYS A 26 8.93 -0.03 -7.11
CA LYS A 26 10.13 -0.20 -7.96
C LYS A 26 11.25 0.78 -7.64
N SER A 27 11.00 1.80 -6.83
CA SER A 27 11.98 2.82 -6.44
C SER A 27 12.40 2.65 -4.99
N TRP A 28 12.08 3.59 -4.11
CA TRP A 28 12.64 3.66 -2.76
C TRP A 28 12.23 2.48 -1.86
N MET A 29 11.10 1.81 -2.13
CA MET A 29 10.75 0.56 -1.42
C MET A 29 11.75 -0.59 -1.68
N GLN A 30 12.63 -0.45 -2.68
CA GLN A 30 13.71 -1.40 -2.93
C GLN A 30 14.92 -1.21 -1.99
N HIS A 31 14.91 -0.18 -1.14
CA HIS A 31 15.99 0.09 -0.20
C HIS A 31 16.22 -1.10 0.75
N ARG A 32 17.48 -1.37 1.08
CA ARG A 32 17.89 -2.57 1.84
C ARG A 32 17.17 -2.69 3.18
N LEU A 33 16.94 -1.58 3.88
CA LEU A 33 16.27 -1.57 5.19
C LEU A 33 14.78 -1.99 5.11
N ILE A 34 14.12 -1.74 3.97
CA ILE A 34 12.75 -2.18 3.73
C ILE A 34 12.74 -3.67 3.37
N LYS A 35 13.68 -4.09 2.52
CA LYS A 35 13.84 -5.50 2.15
C LYS A 35 14.24 -6.40 3.31
N SER A 36 14.95 -5.87 4.31
CA SER A 36 15.33 -6.57 5.52
C SER A 36 14.29 -6.45 6.63
N SER A 37 13.07 -5.97 6.35
CA SER A 37 11.95 -5.83 7.30
C SER A 37 12.18 -4.92 8.52
N LYS A 38 13.34 -4.26 8.63
CA LYS A 38 13.63 -3.25 9.68
C LYS A 38 12.78 -2.00 9.52
N VAL A 39 12.45 -1.66 8.27
CA VAL A 39 11.52 -0.58 7.93
C VAL A 39 10.33 -1.19 7.21
N VAL A 40 9.12 -0.90 7.68
CA VAL A 40 7.89 -1.42 7.09
C VAL A 40 7.15 -0.28 6.41
N ALA A 41 6.90 -0.41 5.11
CA ALA A 41 6.05 0.52 4.35
C ALA A 41 4.74 -0.15 3.95
N ARG A 42 3.61 0.55 4.09
CA ARG A 42 2.28 0.10 3.69
C ARG A 42 1.49 1.21 3.02
N PHE A 43 0.78 0.87 1.95
CA PHE A 43 -0.20 1.77 1.35
C PHE A 43 -1.52 1.67 2.12
N PHE A 44 -2.09 2.81 2.48
CA PHE A 44 -3.43 2.90 3.04
C PHE A 44 -4.37 3.39 1.94
N VAL A 45 -5.34 2.56 1.59
CA VAL A 45 -6.23 2.81 0.44
C VAL A 45 -7.68 2.65 0.88
N ALA A 46 -8.48 3.68 0.64
CA ALA A 46 -9.92 3.67 0.89
C ALA A 46 -10.68 2.97 -0.26
N LEU A 47 -11.93 2.58 0.00
CA LEU A 47 -12.80 1.99 -1.02
C LEU A 47 -13.21 3.05 -2.05
N HIS A 48 -13.14 2.69 -3.32
CA HIS A 48 -13.53 3.58 -4.41
C HIS A 48 -15.02 3.39 -4.76
N SER A 49 -15.72 4.46 -5.16
CA SER A 49 -17.16 4.43 -5.51
C SER A 49 -17.49 3.44 -6.65
N ARG A 50 -16.61 3.39 -7.66
CA ARG A 50 -16.67 2.40 -8.74
C ARG A 50 -16.19 1.02 -8.26
N LYS A 51 -17.10 0.03 -8.26
CA LYS A 51 -16.81 -1.35 -7.85
C LYS A 51 -15.72 -2.05 -8.66
N SER A 52 -15.57 -1.74 -9.95
CA SER A 52 -14.53 -2.33 -10.79
C SER A 52 -13.12 -2.02 -10.26
N ILE A 53 -12.90 -0.78 -9.79
CA ILE A 53 -11.64 -0.37 -9.17
C ILE A 53 -11.38 -1.18 -7.89
N ASN A 54 -12.39 -1.43 -7.06
CA ASN A 54 -12.23 -2.24 -5.85
C ASN A 54 -11.89 -3.71 -6.15
N VAL A 55 -12.41 -4.26 -7.26
CA VAL A 55 -12.07 -5.62 -7.70
C VAL A 55 -10.60 -5.71 -8.13
N GLU A 56 -10.10 -4.70 -8.84
CA GLU A 56 -8.69 -4.62 -9.22
C GLU A 56 -7.79 -4.40 -7.99
N LEU A 57 -8.17 -3.50 -7.08
CA LEU A 57 -7.48 -3.27 -5.81
C LEU A 57 -7.39 -4.56 -4.99
N LYS A 58 -8.47 -5.35 -4.93
CA LYS A 58 -8.45 -6.64 -4.22
C LYS A 58 -7.40 -7.60 -4.78
N LYS A 59 -7.27 -7.70 -6.11
CA LYS A 59 -6.22 -8.51 -6.76
C LYS A 59 -4.83 -8.02 -6.39
N GLU A 60 -4.63 -6.69 -6.34
CA GLU A 60 -3.36 -6.09 -5.95
C GLU A 60 -3.00 -6.36 -4.48
N VAL A 61 -3.98 -6.24 -3.56
CA VAL A 61 -3.83 -6.55 -2.13
C VAL A 61 -3.38 -8.00 -1.95
N GLU A 62 -4.02 -8.93 -2.65
CA GLU A 62 -3.70 -10.37 -2.60
C GLU A 62 -2.28 -10.67 -3.13
N PHE A 63 -1.86 -9.97 -4.18
CA PHE A 63 -0.56 -10.17 -4.82
C PHE A 63 0.60 -9.57 -4.04
N PHE A 64 0.54 -8.27 -3.71
CA PHE A 64 1.68 -7.56 -3.11
C PHE A 64 1.69 -7.58 -1.58
N ARG A 65 0.54 -7.75 -0.93
CA ARG A 65 0.39 -7.80 0.53
C ARG A 65 0.97 -6.59 1.28
N ASP A 66 1.07 -5.46 0.61
CA ASP A 66 1.59 -4.20 1.14
C ASP A 66 0.52 -3.10 1.24
N ILE A 67 -0.76 -3.45 1.01
CA ILE A 67 -1.90 -2.54 1.09
C ILE A 67 -2.75 -2.89 2.31
N ILE A 68 -3.07 -1.86 3.10
CA ILE A 68 -4.12 -1.87 4.13
C ILE A 68 -5.34 -1.15 3.55
N VAL A 69 -6.43 -1.90 3.35
CA VAL A 69 -7.71 -1.33 2.93
C VAL A 69 -8.40 -0.74 4.15
N VAL A 70 -8.66 0.57 4.13
CA VAL A 70 -9.39 1.24 5.22
C VAL A 70 -10.90 1.21 4.95
N PRO A 71 -11.76 1.07 5.99
CA PRO A 71 -13.20 0.87 5.83
C PRO A 71 -13.95 2.18 5.56
N TYR A 72 -13.38 3.07 4.75
CA TYR A 72 -13.95 4.36 4.38
C TYR A 72 -14.08 4.44 2.86
N MET A 73 -15.03 5.24 2.38
CA MET A 73 -15.08 5.60 0.98
C MET A 73 -14.06 6.69 0.70
N ASP A 74 -13.33 6.55 -0.39
CA ASP A 74 -12.38 7.56 -0.84
C ASP A 74 -13.14 8.84 -1.20
N SER A 75 -12.89 9.88 -0.44
CA SER A 75 -13.42 11.22 -0.65
C SER A 75 -12.27 12.20 -0.41
N TYR A 76 -11.88 12.90 -1.46
CA TYR A 76 -11.14 14.15 -1.30
C TYR A 76 -12.21 15.23 -1.13
N ASP A 77 -12.30 15.81 0.06
CA ASP A 77 -13.02 17.05 0.26
C ASP A 77 -12.40 18.19 -0.57
#